data_AF-A0A6M8P982-F1
#
_entry.id   AF-A0A6M8P982-F1
#
_cell.length_a   1.000
_cell.length_b   1.000
_cell.length_c   1.000
_cell.angle_alpha   90.00
_cell.angle_beta   90.00
_cell.angle_gamma   90.00
#
_symmetry.space_group_name_H-M   'P 1'
#
loop_
_entity.id
_entity.type
_entity.pdbx_description
1 polymer ?
#
loop_
_entity_poly.entity_id
_entity_poly.type
_entity_poly.pdbx_seq_one_letter_code
_entity_poly.pdbx_strand_id
1 'polypeptide(L)'
;KATYRGTTVAVKQVKKSSKNSLASRQSFWAELNVARLDHQNVVRVIAASTCSPASQDSLGTIIMEYVGNSTLLHAIYGTNWVTVKRKEDTLGCGQESLSLAQSLHYSCNIVAGLAFLHSQLIVHLDLKPANIFITEQNICK
;
A
#
# COMPACT_ATOMS: atom_id res chain seq x y z
N LYS A 1 -5.36 0.31 -10.51
CA LYS A 1 -6.23 1.51 -10.53
C LYS A 1 -7.55 1.14 -11.19
N ALA A 2 -8.70 1.49 -10.61
CA ALA A 2 -10.04 1.25 -11.16
C ALA A 2 -10.97 2.39 -10.74
N THR A 3 -12.25 2.34 -11.14
CA THR A 3 -13.28 3.33 -10.77
C THR A 3 -14.40 2.65 -9.98
N TYR A 4 -14.81 3.22 -8.84
CA TYR A 4 -15.93 2.77 -8.04
C TYR A 4 -16.78 3.98 -7.62
N ARG A 5 -18.08 3.96 -7.94
CA ARG A 5 -19.02 5.08 -7.71
C ARG A 5 -18.51 6.44 -8.20
N GLY A 6 -17.83 6.46 -9.35
CA GLY A 6 -17.26 7.68 -9.94
C GLY A 6 -15.92 8.14 -9.34
N THR A 7 -15.40 7.46 -8.32
CA THR A 7 -14.11 7.78 -7.69
C THR A 7 -13.03 6.79 -8.11
N THR A 8 -11.80 7.27 -8.26
CA THR A 8 -10.63 6.41 -8.50
C THR A 8 -10.30 5.60 -7.25
N VAL A 9 -10.08 4.29 -7.41
CA VAL A 9 -9.79 3.35 -6.32
C VAL A 9 -8.64 2.40 -6.66
N ALA A 10 -8.01 1.88 -5.61
CA ALA A 10 -7.11 0.73 -5.68
C ALA A 10 -7.92 -0.56 -5.45
N VAL A 11 -7.62 -1.59 -6.23
CA VAL A 11 -8.31 -2.88 -6.14
C VAL A 11 -7.27 -3.97 -5.94
N LYS A 12 -7.39 -4.70 -4.83
CA LYS A 12 -6.53 -5.84 -4.49
C LYS A 12 -7.36 -7.11 -4.59
N GLN A 13 -7.02 -7.95 -5.56
CA GLN A 13 -7.59 -9.29 -5.70
C GLN A 13 -6.68 -10.28 -4.97
N VAL A 14 -7.20 -10.95 -3.95
CA VAL A 14 -6.43 -11.95 -3.21
C VAL A 14 -6.61 -13.28 -3.91
N LYS A 15 -5.54 -13.80 -4.52
CA LYS A 15 -5.59 -15.08 -5.23
C LYS A 15 -5.85 -16.23 -4.25
N LYS A 16 -6.65 -17.20 -4.69
CA LYS A 16 -6.83 -18.43 -3.95
C LYS A 16 -5.55 -19.29 -4.12
N SER A 17 -5.03 -19.83 -3.02
CA SER A 17 -3.91 -20.78 -3.08
C SER A 17 -4.41 -22.18 -2.79
N SER A 18 -4.27 -23.11 -3.74
CA SER A 18 -4.60 -24.52 -3.54
C SER A 18 -3.58 -25.23 -2.63
N LYS A 19 -2.32 -24.78 -2.63
CA LYS A 19 -1.24 -25.33 -1.79
C LYS A 19 -1.36 -24.91 -0.32
N ASN A 20 -1.85 -23.69 -0.06
CA ASN A 20 -2.04 -23.19 1.30
C ASN A 20 -3.28 -22.28 1.37
N SER A 21 -4.45 -22.92 1.35
CA SER A 21 -5.75 -22.23 1.34
C SER A 21 -6.00 -21.45 2.63
N LEU A 22 -5.58 -21.99 3.78
CA LEU A 22 -5.69 -21.34 5.08
C LEU A 22 -4.90 -20.02 5.12
N ALA A 23 -3.66 -20.02 4.66
CA ALA A 23 -2.86 -18.78 4.62
C ALA A 23 -3.48 -17.71 3.71
N SER A 24 -4.02 -18.11 2.55
CA SER A 24 -4.70 -17.14 1.65
C SER A 24 -5.95 -16.53 2.29
N ARG A 25 -6.74 -17.33 3.03
CA ARG A 25 -7.88 -16.83 3.81
C ARG A 25 -7.43 -15.89 4.92
N GLN A 26 -6.44 -16.29 5.70
CA GLN A 26 -5.92 -15.48 6.81
C GLN A 26 -5.37 -14.15 6.30
N SER A 27 -4.62 -14.15 5.19
CA SER A 27 -4.13 -12.92 4.57
C SER A 27 -5.27 -12.00 4.14
N PHE A 28 -6.33 -12.53 3.49
CA PHE A 28 -7.49 -11.70 3.13
C PHE A 28 -8.17 -11.09 4.35
N TRP A 29 -8.42 -11.87 5.41
CA TRP A 29 -9.07 -11.36 6.62
C TRP A 29 -8.18 -10.40 7.41
N ALA A 30 -6.87 -10.60 7.43
CA ALA A 30 -5.93 -9.72 8.11
C ALA A 30 -5.95 -8.29 7.51
N GLU A 31 -6.08 -8.17 6.20
CA GLU A 31 -6.23 -6.88 5.51
C GLU A 31 -7.53 -6.16 5.89
N LEU A 32 -8.57 -6.91 6.29
CA LEU A 32 -9.85 -6.35 6.75
C LEU A 32 -9.86 -6.01 8.24
N ASN A 33 -8.78 -6.24 8.99
CA ASN A 33 -8.69 -5.80 10.39
C ASN A 33 -8.77 -4.27 10.51
N VAL A 34 -8.34 -3.55 9.47
CA VAL A 34 -8.47 -2.09 9.39
C VAL A 34 -9.78 -1.63 8.74
N ALA A 35 -10.73 -2.54 8.50
CA ALA A 35 -12.03 -2.18 7.96
C ALA A 35 -12.75 -1.22 8.91
N ARG A 36 -13.35 -0.16 8.33
CA ARG A 36 -14.03 0.95 9.04
C ARG A 36 -13.10 1.91 9.79
N LEU A 37 -11.79 1.76 9.68
CA LEU A 37 -10.86 2.79 10.16
C LEU A 37 -10.76 3.92 9.13
N ASP A 38 -10.67 5.15 9.63
CA ASP A 38 -10.45 6.35 8.83
C ASP A 38 -9.40 7.23 9.52
N HIS A 39 -8.23 7.37 8.91
CA HIS A 39 -7.13 8.15 9.44
C HIS A 39 -6.28 8.72 8.30
N GLN A 40 -5.71 9.92 8.49
CA GLN A 40 -4.94 10.60 7.45
C GLN A 40 -3.73 9.78 6.98
N ASN A 41 -3.10 9.02 7.87
CA ASN A 41 -1.90 8.22 7.61
C ASN A 41 -2.15 6.69 7.63
N VAL A 42 -3.38 6.26 7.33
CA VAL A 42 -3.70 4.84 7.09
C VAL A 42 -4.53 4.75 5.82
N VAL A 43 -4.20 3.81 4.94
CA VAL A 43 -4.98 3.57 3.71
C VAL A 43 -6.39 3.07 4.06
N ARG A 44 -7.40 3.81 3.62
CA ARG A 44 -8.80 3.48 3.89
C ARG A 44 -9.31 2.33 3.03
N VAL A 45 -9.87 1.32 3.68
CA VAL A 45 -10.67 0.27 3.04
C VAL A 45 -12.08 0.81 2.77
N ILE A 46 -12.48 0.84 1.50
CA ILE A 46 -13.79 1.37 1.05
C ILE A 46 -14.84 0.25 1.06
N ALA A 47 -14.49 -0.91 0.52
CA ALA A 47 -15.39 -2.07 0.44
C ALA A 47 -14.59 -3.36 0.28
N ALA A 48 -15.21 -4.49 0.60
CA ALA A 48 -14.65 -5.80 0.34
C ALA A 48 -15.75 -6.78 -0.09
N SER A 49 -15.39 -7.77 -0.90
CA SER A 49 -16.28 -8.83 -1.36
C SER A 49 -15.54 -10.16 -1.36
N THR A 50 -16.15 -11.20 -0.80
CA THR A 50 -15.71 -12.59 -0.94
C THR A 50 -16.32 -13.27 -2.17
N CYS A 51 -17.18 -12.57 -2.91
CA CYS A 51 -17.79 -13.09 -4.13
C CYS A 51 -16.82 -12.90 -5.30
N SER A 52 -16.22 -13.99 -5.75
CA SER A 52 -15.47 -14.04 -7.02
C SER A 52 -16.34 -14.70 -8.09
N PRO A 53 -16.48 -14.12 -9.30
CA PRO A 53 -17.10 -14.82 -10.42
C PRO A 53 -16.43 -16.18 -10.63
N ALA A 54 -17.19 -17.21 -11.02
CA ALA A 54 -16.70 -18.58 -11.16
C ALA A 54 -15.50 -18.72 -12.14
N SER A 55 -15.27 -17.73 -12.99
CA SER A 55 -14.14 -17.65 -13.93
C SER A 55 -12.83 -17.10 -13.33
N GLN A 56 -12.84 -16.62 -12.08
CA GLN A 56 -11.70 -15.97 -11.43
C GLN A 56 -11.26 -16.76 -10.19
N ASP A 57 -10.02 -17.22 -10.17
CA ASP A 57 -9.40 -17.94 -9.05
C ASP A 57 -8.96 -16.97 -7.92
N SER A 58 -9.92 -16.18 -7.44
CA SER A 58 -9.76 -15.19 -6.38
C SER A 58 -10.56 -15.60 -5.15
N LEU A 59 -9.96 -15.39 -4.00
CA LEU A 59 -10.59 -15.56 -2.70
C LEU A 59 -11.52 -14.39 -2.36
N GLY A 60 -11.23 -13.22 -2.90
CA GLY A 60 -11.99 -12.01 -2.66
C GLY A 60 -11.30 -10.78 -3.23
N THR A 61 -12.06 -9.68 -3.24
CA THR A 61 -11.62 -8.37 -3.72
C THR A 61 -11.73 -7.36 -2.60
N ILE A 62 -10.68 -6.58 -2.39
CA ILE A 62 -10.66 -5.44 -1.47
C ILE A 62 -10.54 -4.17 -2.32
N ILE A 63 -11.46 -3.24 -2.11
CA ILE A 63 -11.49 -1.91 -2.71
C ILE A 63 -10.99 -0.93 -1.66
N MET A 64 -9.94 -0.19 -1.99
CA MET A 64 -9.28 0.76 -1.11
C MET A 64 -9.22 2.14 -1.78
N GLU A 65 -9.02 3.19 -0.99
CA GLU A 65 -8.66 4.48 -1.57
C GLU A 65 -7.41 4.35 -2.44
N TYR A 66 -7.36 5.14 -3.51
CA TYR A 66 -6.18 5.22 -4.34
C TYR A 66 -5.29 6.37 -3.85
N VAL A 67 -4.16 6.03 -3.22
CA VAL A 67 -3.23 7.02 -2.64
C VAL A 67 -2.30 7.61 -3.69
N GLY A 68 -1.80 6.78 -4.61
CA GLY A 68 -0.83 7.17 -5.62
C GLY A 68 -0.04 5.96 -6.14
N ASN A 69 0.92 6.23 -7.03
CA ASN A 69 1.83 5.18 -7.56
C ASN A 69 3.20 5.17 -6.86
N SER A 70 3.49 6.15 -6.01
CA SER A 70 4.75 6.26 -5.30
C SER A 70 4.65 5.64 -3.90
N THR A 71 5.73 5.02 -3.48
CA THR A 71 5.89 4.49 -2.12
C THR A 71 7.19 5.02 -1.53
N LEU A 72 7.36 4.90 -0.22
CA LEU A 72 8.61 5.26 0.44
C LEU A 72 9.81 4.51 -0.14
N LEU A 73 9.61 3.28 -0.64
CA LEU A 73 10.64 2.55 -1.38
C LEU A 73 11.17 3.36 -2.59
N HIS A 74 10.26 3.92 -3.40
CA HIS A 74 10.63 4.74 -4.56
C HIS A 74 11.34 6.03 -4.14
N ALA A 75 10.94 6.63 -3.01
CA ALA A 75 11.57 7.84 -2.48
C ALA A 75 12.98 7.60 -1.93
N ILE A 76 13.23 6.44 -1.31
CA ILE A 76 14.56 6.08 -0.76
C ILE A 76 15.53 5.65 -1.87
N TYR A 77 15.08 4.80 -2.79
CA TYR A 77 15.96 4.14 -3.77
C TYR A 77 15.87 4.73 -5.19
N GLY A 78 15.00 5.73 -5.39
CA GLY A 78 14.72 6.32 -6.69
C GLY A 78 13.80 5.45 -7.55
N THR A 79 13.10 6.09 -8.49
CA THR A 79 12.23 5.45 -9.49
C THR A 79 12.97 4.49 -10.42
N ASN A 80 14.30 4.56 -10.48
CA ASN A 80 15.15 3.70 -11.31
C ASN A 80 15.37 2.29 -10.75
N TRP A 81 14.97 1.97 -9.51
CA TRP A 81 15.10 0.60 -8.98
C TRP A 81 14.42 -0.48 -9.85
N VAL A 82 13.31 -0.14 -10.53
CA VAL A 82 12.62 -1.07 -11.45
C VAL A 82 13.31 -1.16 -12.81
N THR A 83 13.99 -0.09 -13.24
CA THR A 83 14.64 0.00 -14.57
C THR A 83 16.09 -0.51 -14.55
N VAL A 84 16.76 -0.54 -13.39
CA VAL A 84 18.19 -0.94 -13.27
C VAL A 84 18.45 -2.43 -13.51
N LYS A 85 17.41 -3.28 -13.68
CA LYS A 85 17.60 -4.63 -14.26
C LYS A 85 17.67 -4.66 -15.79
N ARG A 86 17.50 -3.54 -16.49
CA ARG A 86 17.57 -3.44 -17.95
C ARG A 86 18.20 -2.10 -18.36
N LYS A 87 19.46 -2.17 -18.77
CA LYS A 87 20.32 -1.11 -19.32
C LYS A 87 21.15 -0.33 -18.30
N GLU A 88 22.40 -0.77 -18.19
CA GLU A 88 23.54 0.15 -18.13
C GLU A 88 23.47 1.10 -19.34
N ASP A 89 24.00 2.31 -19.14
CA ASP A 89 24.21 3.38 -20.12
C ASP A 89 23.00 4.28 -20.39
N THR A 90 22.86 5.37 -19.62
CA THR A 90 23.14 6.75 -20.09
C THR A 90 22.65 7.82 -19.11
N LEU A 91 23.59 8.69 -18.70
CA LEU A 91 23.45 10.14 -18.46
C LEU A 91 22.49 10.67 -17.36
N GLY A 92 23.07 10.93 -16.18
CA GLY A 92 23.06 12.25 -15.56
C GLY A 92 21.72 12.89 -15.18
N CYS A 93 21.16 12.49 -14.03
CA CYS A 93 20.42 13.41 -13.15
C CYS A 93 20.61 12.89 -11.71
N GLY A 94 21.05 13.77 -10.81
CA GLY A 94 21.46 13.40 -9.45
C GLY A 94 20.39 12.57 -8.74
N GLN A 95 20.83 11.49 -8.11
CA GLN A 95 20.01 10.71 -7.19
C GLN A 95 19.71 11.61 -5.99
N GLU A 96 18.63 12.39 -6.03
CA GLU A 96 18.20 13.20 -4.89
C GLU A 96 17.72 12.24 -3.81
N SER A 97 18.64 11.91 -2.90
CA SER A 97 18.31 11.23 -1.66
C SER A 97 17.32 12.05 -0.85
N LEU A 98 16.52 11.37 -0.04
CA LEU A 98 15.60 12.03 0.88
C LEU A 98 16.34 13.05 1.76
N SER A 99 15.91 14.30 1.71
CA SER A 99 16.43 15.33 2.61
C SER A 99 16.08 14.99 4.07
N LEU A 100 16.83 15.55 5.02
CA LEU A 100 16.53 15.39 6.45
C LEU A 100 15.11 15.86 6.79
N ALA A 101 14.69 16.98 6.21
CA ALA A 101 13.35 17.53 6.41
C ALA A 101 12.25 16.58 5.93
N GLN A 102 12.40 15.99 4.73
CA GLN A 102 11.46 14.99 4.22
C GLN A 102 11.45 13.71 5.07
N SER A 103 12.64 13.25 5.49
CA SER A 103 12.76 12.07 6.34
C SER A 103 12.03 12.24 7.68
N LEU A 104 12.16 13.41 8.31
CA LEU A 104 11.42 13.75 9.53
C LEU A 104 9.92 13.84 9.27
N HIS A 105 9.52 14.49 8.17
CA HIS A 105 8.11 14.61 7.79
C HIS A 105 7.44 13.26 7.61
N TYR A 106 8.05 12.36 6.82
CA TYR A 106 7.54 11.00 6.59
C TYR A 106 7.54 10.17 7.88
N SER A 107 8.57 10.31 8.72
CA SER A 107 8.62 9.63 10.02
C SER A 107 7.45 10.04 10.92
N CYS A 108 7.12 11.34 10.98
CA CYS A 108 5.97 11.84 11.73
C CYS A 108 4.65 11.25 11.22
N ASN A 109 4.45 11.18 9.91
CA ASN A 109 3.25 10.58 9.31
C ASN A 109 3.13 9.08 9.63
N ILE A 110 4.23 8.32 9.48
CA ILE A 110 4.26 6.89 9.77
C ILE A 110 3.96 6.64 11.25
N VAL A 111 4.59 7.39 12.16
CA VAL A 111 4.34 7.27 13.60
C VAL A 111 2.91 7.64 13.96
N ALA A 112 2.33 8.67 13.33
CA ALA A 112 0.92 9.01 13.54
C ALA A 112 -0.03 7.87 13.11
N GLY A 113 0.21 7.26 11.94
CA GLY A 113 -0.54 6.09 11.47
C GLY A 113 -0.41 4.89 12.41
N LEU A 114 0.81 4.57 12.86
CA LEU A 114 1.06 3.48 13.80
C LEU A 114 0.44 3.73 15.17
N ALA A 115 0.55 4.95 15.70
CA ALA A 115 -0.06 5.32 16.97
C ALA A 115 -1.59 5.15 16.92
N PHE A 116 -2.21 5.56 15.81
CA PHE A 116 -3.64 5.33 15.58
C PHE A 116 -3.96 3.83 15.53
N LEU A 117 -3.24 3.02 14.74
CA LEU A 117 -3.47 1.56 14.69
C LEU A 117 -3.32 0.90 16.06
N HIS A 118 -2.28 1.27 16.81
CA HIS A 118 -2.04 0.73 18.15
C HIS A 118 -3.13 1.15 19.14
N SER A 119 -3.73 2.34 19.01
CA SER A 119 -4.91 2.73 19.79
C SER A 119 -6.14 1.86 19.53
N GLN A 120 -6.20 1.22 18.35
CA GLN A 120 -7.22 0.26 17.95
C GLN A 120 -6.82 -1.20 18.23
N LEU A 121 -5.73 -1.42 18.97
CA LEU A 121 -5.16 -2.74 19.27
C LEU A 121 -4.72 -3.54 18.03
N ILE A 122 -4.34 -2.84 16.95
CA ILE A 122 -3.87 -3.44 15.70
C ILE A 122 -2.37 -3.21 15.56
N VAL A 123 -1.61 -4.28 15.39
CA VAL A 123 -0.18 -4.22 15.06
C VAL A 123 -0.02 -4.49 13.56
N HIS A 124 0.73 -3.65 12.83
CA HIS A 124 0.86 -3.75 11.37
C HIS A 124 1.60 -5.03 10.91
N LEU A 125 2.64 -5.46 11.63
CA LEU A 125 3.45 -6.68 11.40
C LEU A 125 4.23 -6.79 10.08
N ASP A 126 3.91 -6.02 9.04
CA ASP A 126 4.66 -5.96 7.77
C ASP A 126 5.10 -4.53 7.41
N LEU A 127 5.57 -3.77 8.40
CA LEU A 127 5.99 -2.38 8.17
C LEU A 127 7.31 -2.36 7.37
N LYS A 128 7.24 -1.85 6.13
CA LYS A 128 8.39 -1.73 5.22
C LYS A 128 8.16 -0.60 4.22
N PRO A 129 9.21 -0.05 3.57
CA PRO A 129 9.06 1.06 2.64
C PRO A 129 8.10 0.82 1.47
N ALA A 130 7.92 -0.45 1.06
CA ALA A 130 6.98 -0.82 0.00
C ALA A 130 5.50 -0.74 0.41
N ASN A 131 5.21 -0.74 1.71
CA ASN A 131 3.84 -0.66 2.26
C ASN A 131 3.48 0.76 2.74
N ILE A 132 4.38 1.74 2.59
CA ILE A 132 4.11 3.15 2.89
C ILE A 132 3.90 3.88 1.56
N PHE A 133 2.68 4.32 1.30
CA PHE A 133 2.31 5.07 0.11
C PHE A 133 2.53 6.56 0.32
N ILE A 134 2.90 7.27 -0.74
CA ILE A 134 3.08 8.72 -0.71
C ILE A 134 2.04 9.35 -1.63
N THR A 135 1.19 10.21 -1.07
CA THR A 135 0.23 11.02 -1.84
C THR A 135 0.94 12.07 -2.68
N GLU A 136 0.24 12.66 -3.64
CA GLU A 136 0.73 13.83 -4.39
C GLU A 136 1.05 15.04 -3.49
N GLN A 137 0.44 15.13 -2.31
CA GLN A 137 0.68 16.17 -1.31
C GLN A 137 1.85 15.84 -0.35
N ASN A 138 2.67 14.83 -0.67
CA ASN A 138 3.78 14.34 0.15
C ASN A 138 3.39 13.85 1.56
N ILE A 139 2.14 13.43 1.76
CA ILE A 139 1.69 12.76 2.98
C ILE A 139 1.87 11.24 2.85
N CYS A 140 2.41 10.59 3.89
CA CYS A 140 2.51 9.14 3.96
C CYS A 140 1.23 8.49 4.51
N LYS A 141 0.85 7.35 3.91
CA LYS A 141 -0.27 6.48 4.32
C LYS A 141 0.13 5.01 4.31
#